data_AF-G4TTT5-F1
#
_entry.id   AF-G4TTT5-F1
#
_cell.length_a   1.000
_cell.length_b   1.000
_cell.length_c   1.000
_cell.angle_alpha   90.00
_cell.angle_beta   90.00
_cell.angle_gamma   90.00
#
_symmetry.space_group_name_H-M   'P 1'
#
loop_
_entity.id
_entity.type
_entity.pdbx_description
1 polymer ?
#
loop_
_entity_poly.entity_id
_entity_poly.type
_entity_poly.pdbx_seq_one_letter_code
_entity_poly.pdbx_strand_id
1 'polypeptide(L)'
;MPIEALQAQDLVGEALAQMIDTKTITREDIFLQTKFTPIGGQDTAQPLPYNPKDPVTKQVGDSFVVSLTNLRTTYLDLYILHSP
;
A
#
# COMPACT_ATOMS: atom_id res chain seq x y z
N MET A 1 14.76 14.94 2.65
CA MET A 1 13.68 14.19 1.97
C MET A 1 12.47 15.10 1.99
N PRO A 2 11.94 15.57 0.84
CA PRO A 2 10.81 16.48 0.86
C PRO A 2 9.56 15.71 1.29
N ILE A 3 8.77 16.34 2.18
CA ILE A 3 7.52 15.80 2.73
C ILE A 3 6.43 16.00 1.67
N GLU A 4 6.53 15.27 0.57
CA GLU A 4 5.47 15.21 -0.45
C GLU A 4 4.63 13.96 -0.13
N ALA A 5 3.49 14.19 0.53
CA ALA A 5 2.40 13.25 0.77
C ALA A 5 2.82 11.82 1.12
N LEU A 6 3.43 11.63 2.30
CA LEU A 6 3.52 10.30 2.91
C LEU A 6 2.10 9.75 3.08
N GLN A 7 1.77 8.72 2.31
CA GLN A 7 0.61 7.91 2.63
C GLN A 7 0.95 7.13 3.91
N ALA A 8 -0.03 6.87 4.79
CA ALA A 8 0.23 6.18 6.06
C ALA A 8 0.97 4.83 5.88
N GLN A 9 0.84 4.20 4.71
CA GLN A 9 1.55 2.97 4.34
C GLN A 9 3.06 3.16 4.19
N ASP A 10 3.54 4.34 3.80
CA ASP A 10 4.97 4.62 3.60
C ASP A 10 5.75 4.55 4.92
N LEU A 11 5.16 5.10 5.98
CA LEU A 11 5.75 5.06 7.33
C LEU A 11 5.76 3.63 7.90
N VAL A 12 4.73 2.84 7.58
CA VAL A 12 4.71 1.40 7.93
C VAL A 12 5.81 0.67 7.16
N GLY A 13 5.95 0.91 5.86
CA GLY A 13 7.01 0.31 5.03
C GLY A 13 8.41 0.68 5.50
N GLU A 14 8.61 1.93 5.94
CA GLU A 14 9.87 2.36 6.55
C GLU A 14 10.20 1.61 7.84
N ALA A 15 9.24 1.49 8.76
CA ALA A 15 9.43 0.73 9.99
C ALA A 15 9.70 -0.76 9.71
N LEU A 16 8.97 -1.36 8.78
CA LEU A 16 9.19 -2.75 8.36
C LEU A 16 10.59 -2.97 7.80
N ALA A 17 11.02 -2.11 6.87
CA ALA A 17 12.36 -2.17 6.29
C ALA A 17 13.43 -2.05 7.38
N GLN A 18 13.29 -1.11 8.31
CA GLN A 18 14.23 -0.95 9.41
C GLN A 18 14.31 -2.19 10.30
N MET A 19 13.18 -2.77 10.69
CA MET A 19 13.16 -3.95 11.56
C MET A 19 13.74 -5.21 10.90
N ILE A 20 13.54 -5.36 9.58
CA ILE A 20 14.12 -6.43 8.78
C ILE A 20 15.64 -6.21 8.62
N ASP A 21 16.07 -4.99 8.33
CA ASP A 21 17.49 -4.64 8.19
C ASP A 21 18.27 -4.87 9.50
N THR A 22 17.66 -4.54 10.65
CA THR A 22 18.25 -4.82 11.97
C THR A 22 18.12 -6.28 12.40
N LYS A 23 17.51 -7.15 11.58
CA LYS A 23 17.25 -8.57 11.88
C LYS A 23 16.43 -8.79 13.15
N THR A 24 15.58 -7.84 13.50
CA THR A 24 14.66 -7.94 14.64
C THR A 24 13.50 -8.89 14.32
N ILE A 25 13.05 -8.88 13.06
CA ILE A 25 12.07 -9.80 12.49
C ILE A 25 12.52 -10.22 11.09
N THR A 26 11.95 -11.30 10.58
CA THR A 26 11.90 -11.67 9.17
C THR A 26 10.57 -11.22 8.56
N ARG A 27 10.45 -11.22 7.23
CA ARG A 27 9.18 -10.83 6.58
C ARG A 27 8.08 -11.84 6.91
N GLU A 28 8.44 -13.09 7.14
CA GLU A 28 7.54 -14.21 7.43
C GLU A 28 7.00 -14.18 8.87
N ASP A 29 7.59 -13.40 9.76
CA ASP A 29 7.14 -13.26 11.16
C ASP A 29 5.89 -12.39 11.31
N ILE A 30 5.46 -11.69 10.25
CA ILE A 30 4.33 -10.77 10.27
C ILE A 30 3.28 -11.15 9.24
N PHE A 31 2.02 -10.88 9.59
CA PHE A 31 0.90 -10.90 8.65
C PHE A 31 0.59 -9.47 8.21
N LEU A 32 0.87 -9.15 6.95
CA LEU A 32 0.68 -7.82 6.39
C LEU A 32 -0.56 -7.77 5.49
N GLN A 33 -1.53 -6.99 5.93
CA GLN A 33 -2.78 -6.77 5.22
C GLN A 33 -2.92 -5.30 4.79
N THR A 34 -3.39 -5.09 3.57
CA THR A 34 -3.91 -3.78 3.15
C THR A 34 -5.14 -3.96 2.26
N LYS A 35 -5.63 -2.87 1.68
CA LYS A 35 -6.90 -2.82 0.98
C LYS A 35 -6.87 -1.94 -0.26
N PHE A 36 -7.66 -2.35 -1.25
CA PHE A 36 -8.11 -1.49 -2.34
C PHE A 36 -9.28 -0.64 -1.85
N THR A 37 -9.23 0.67 -2.04
CA THR A 37 -10.36 1.57 -1.77
C THR A 37 -10.84 2.15 -3.10
N PRO A 38 -12.12 1.95 -3.52
CA PRO A 38 -12.66 2.54 -4.75
C PRO A 38 -12.66 4.07 -4.71
N ILE A 39 -12.79 4.71 -5.88
CA ILE A 39 -12.69 6.18 -6.02
C ILE A 39 -13.65 6.94 -5.09
N GLY A 40 -14.84 6.41 -4.83
CA GLY A 40 -15.81 7.04 -3.92
C GLY A 40 -15.37 7.09 -2.45
N GLY A 41 -14.36 6.31 -2.06
CA GLY A 41 -13.77 6.31 -0.72
C GLY A 41 -12.37 6.92 -0.65
N GLN A 42 -11.83 7.45 -1.76
CA GLN A 42 -10.51 8.08 -1.79
C GLN A 42 -10.62 9.58 -1.49
N ASP A 43 -9.60 10.13 -0.84
CA ASP A 43 -9.42 11.59 -0.78
C ASP A 43 -8.84 12.09 -2.12
N THR A 44 -9.70 12.71 -2.94
CA THR A 44 -9.30 13.21 -4.26
C THR A 44 -8.40 14.45 -4.21
N ALA A 45 -8.17 15.04 -3.03
CA ALA A 45 -7.17 16.09 -2.85
C ALA A 45 -5.74 15.53 -2.74
N GLN A 46 -5.58 14.22 -2.56
CA GLN A 46 -4.29 13.53 -2.48
C GLN A 46 -3.98 12.75 -3.76
N PRO A 47 -2.70 12.38 -3.99
CA PRO A 47 -2.34 11.47 -5.07
C PRO A 47 -3.12 10.15 -4.97
N LEU A 48 -3.80 9.78 -6.06
CA LEU A 48 -4.55 8.53 -6.16
C LEU A 48 -3.60 7.36 -6.49
N PRO A 49 -3.82 6.16 -5.94
CA PRO A 49 -2.98 5.00 -6.19
C PRO A 49 -3.26 4.32 -7.55
N TYR A 50 -4.17 4.88 -8.36
CA TYR A 50 -4.54 4.40 -9.69
C TYR A 50 -5.29 5.49 -10.45
N ASN A 51 -5.46 5.32 -11.77
CA ASN A 51 -6.29 6.20 -12.58
C ASN A 51 -7.79 5.85 -12.42
N PRO A 52 -8.66 6.75 -11.91
CA PRO A 52 -10.06 6.45 -11.68
C PRO A 52 -10.89 6.21 -12.97
N LYS A 53 -10.33 6.50 -14.14
CA LYS A 53 -10.96 6.26 -15.44
C LYS A 53 -10.66 4.88 -16.03
N ASP A 54 -9.73 4.13 -15.44
CA ASP A 54 -9.38 2.80 -15.92
C ASP A 54 -10.44 1.76 -15.51
N PRO A 55 -10.52 0.58 -16.17
CA PRO A 55 -11.37 -0.52 -15.70
C PRO A 55 -11.03 -0.93 -14.26
N VAL A 56 -12.04 -1.31 -13.47
CA VAL A 56 -11.87 -1.64 -12.03
C VAL A 56 -10.77 -2.67 -11.79
N THR A 57 -10.66 -3.70 -12.64
CA THR A 57 -9.59 -4.70 -12.53
C THR A 57 -8.19 -4.09 -12.63
N LYS A 58 -8.01 -3.09 -13.50
CA LYS A 58 -6.76 -2.34 -13.62
C LYS A 58 -6.55 -1.43 -12.42
N GLN A 59 -7.59 -0.76 -11.92
CA GLN A 59 -7.50 0.05 -10.70
C GLN A 59 -7.02 -0.77 -9.49
N VAL A 60 -7.56 -1.97 -9.31
CA VAL A 60 -7.16 -2.91 -8.24
C VAL A 60 -5.69 -3.31 -8.41
N GLY A 61 -5.27 -3.65 -9.63
CA GLY A 61 -3.88 -4.02 -9.92
C GLY A 61 -2.89 -2.89 -9.68
N ASP A 62 -3.19 -1.69 -10.19
CA ASP A 62 -2.35 -0.50 -10.00
C ASP A 62 -2.25 -0.14 -8.51
N SER A 63 -3.38 -0.15 -7.80
CA SER A 63 -3.42 0.10 -6.36
C SER A 63 -2.58 -0.90 -5.57
N PHE A 64 -2.59 -2.18 -5.97
CA PHE A 64 -1.81 -3.22 -5.33
C PHE A 64 -0.31 -2.98 -5.50
N VAL A 65 0.13 -2.60 -6.71
CA VAL A 65 1.53 -2.25 -6.99
C VAL A 65 1.99 -1.06 -6.15
N VAL A 66 1.17 -0.01 -6.08
CA VAL A 66 1.48 1.16 -5.22
C VAL A 66 1.60 0.74 -3.75
N SER A 67 0.70 -0.11 -3.26
CA SER A 67 0.80 -0.63 -1.89
C SER A 67 2.09 -1.40 -1.63
N LEU A 68 2.56 -2.23 -2.57
CA LEU A 68 3.84 -2.94 -2.42
C LEU A 68 5.03 -1.97 -2.36
N THR A 69 5.02 -0.95 -3.20
CA THR A 69 6.06 0.10 -3.20
C THR A 69 6.10 0.85 -1.86
N ASN A 70 4.93 1.31 -1.39
CA ASN A 70 4.82 2.07 -0.15
C ASN A 70 5.23 1.22 1.07
N LEU A 71 4.80 -0.04 1.11
CA LEU A 71 5.11 -0.99 2.18
C LEU A 71 6.51 -1.61 2.08
N ARG A 72 7.26 -1.30 1.01
CA ARG A 72 8.63 -1.80 0.75
C ARG A 72 8.71 -3.33 0.85
N THR A 73 7.72 -4.02 0.30
CA THR A 73 7.61 -5.48 0.34
C THR A 73 7.26 -6.04 -1.04
N THR A 74 7.54 -7.32 -1.26
CA THR A 74 7.24 -8.01 -2.52
C THR A 74 5.90 -8.74 -2.50
N TYR A 75 5.29 -8.92 -1.33
CA TYR A 75 4.00 -9.60 -1.19
C TYR A 75 3.21 -9.13 0.03
N LEU A 76 1.90 -9.33 -0.05
CA LEU A 76 0.93 -9.13 1.02
C LEU A 76 0.34 -10.48 1.41
N ASP A 77 0.10 -10.67 2.70
CA ASP A 77 -0.57 -11.88 3.19
C ASP A 77 -2.08 -11.82 2.91
N LEU A 78 -2.64 -10.61 2.84
CA LEU A 78 -4.03 -10.39 2.45
C LEU A 78 -4.24 -9.02 1.80
N TYR A 79 -4.97 -9.02 0.68
CA TYR A 79 -5.43 -7.82 0.01
C TYR A 79 -6.95 -7.82 -0.11
N ILE A 80 -7.60 -6.85 0.54
CA ILE A 80 -9.07 -6.80 0.64
C ILE A 80 -9.63 -5.76 -0.32
N LEU A 81 -10.76 -6.08 -0.96
CA LEU A 81 -11.56 -5.09 -1.68
C LEU A 81 -12.46 -4.35 -0.67
N HIS A 82 -12.18 -3.06 -0.44
CA HIS A 82 -12.88 -2.26 0.54
C HIS A 82 -14.10 -1.57 -0.07
N SER A 83 -15.14 -2.36 -0.33
CA SER A 83 -16.52 -1.97 -0.59
C SER A 83 -17.31 -3.25 -0.92
N PRO A 84 -18.62 -3.34 -0.59
CA PRO A 84 -19.50 -4.29 -1.25
C PRO A 84 -19.64 -4.03 -2.76
#